data_AF-A0A7W0QPG2-F1
#
_entry.id   AF-A0A7W0QPG2-F1
#
_cell.length_a   1.000
_cell.length_b   1.000
_cell.length_c   1.000
_cell.angle_alpha   90.00
_cell.angle_beta   90.00
_cell.angle_gamma   90.00
#
_symmetry.space_group_name_H-M   'P 1'
#
loop_
_entity.id
_entity.type
_entity.pdbx_description
1 polymer ?
#
loop_
_entity_poly.entity_id
_entity_poly.type
_entity_poly.pdbx_seq_one_letter_code
_entity_poly.pdbx_strand_id
1 'polypeptide(L)'
;MNVMAALACVVVPAVLALLVAGCRSESAPDVVREPRTASRLEGSIAITNVTLVDVVSGAPQRATTVVTKAGEIAAIGPSISVPPGAVRVDGTGKFLIPGLWDMHAHQEMTGMESLDLHLANGVVGTRDMGSDAEFI
;
A
#
# COMPACT_ATOMS: atom_id res chain seq x y z
N MET A 1 54.61 -10.82 39.94
CA MET A 1 54.01 -9.47 39.90
C MET A 1 54.56 -8.74 38.67
N ASN A 2 53.80 -8.31 37.66
CA ASN A 2 52.35 -8.34 37.49
C ASN A 2 51.97 -8.52 36.00
N VAL A 3 51.46 -9.71 35.70
CA VAL A 3 50.79 -10.09 34.44
C VAL A 3 49.60 -9.16 34.12
N MET A 4 49.13 -8.37 35.10
CA MET A 4 48.05 -7.39 34.99
C MET A 4 48.39 -6.11 34.21
N ALA A 5 49.67 -5.74 34.02
CA ALA A 5 50.03 -4.48 33.36
C ALA A 5 50.09 -4.58 31.81
N ALA A 6 50.47 -5.74 31.27
CA ALA A 6 50.54 -5.97 29.83
C ALA A 6 49.16 -6.17 29.17
N LEU A 7 48.17 -6.61 29.94
CA LEU A 7 46.81 -6.85 29.47
C LEU A 7 46.04 -5.53 29.20
N ALA A 8 46.39 -4.44 29.90
CA ALA A 8 45.72 -3.14 29.75
C ALA A 8 46.11 -2.38 28.47
N CYS A 9 47.28 -2.65 27.87
CA CYS A 9 47.78 -1.89 26.72
C CYS A 9 47.25 -2.40 25.36
N VAL A 10 46.79 -3.65 25.29
CA VAL A 10 46.26 -4.26 24.05
C VAL A 10 44.73 -4.32 24.04
N VAL A 11 44.09 -4.44 25.22
CA VAL A 11 42.64 -4.65 25.31
C VAL A 11 41.85 -3.35 25.11
N VAL A 12 42.37 -2.20 25.56
CA VAL A 12 41.67 -0.91 25.43
C VAL A 12 41.51 -0.42 23.97
N PRO A 13 42.55 -0.42 23.11
CA PRO A 13 42.36 -0.02 21.71
C PRO A 13 41.56 -1.06 20.89
N ALA A 14 41.63 -2.35 21.25
CA ALA A 14 40.88 -3.41 20.56
C ALA A 14 39.37 -3.36 20.84
N VAL A 15 38.97 -3.04 22.08
CA VAL A 15 37.55 -2.87 22.44
C VAL A 15 36.96 -1.58 21.83
N LEU A 16 37.77 -0.52 21.72
CA LEU A 16 37.35 0.73 21.06
C LEU A 16 37.17 0.55 19.54
N ALA A 17 38.02 -0.24 18.89
CA ALA A 17 37.89 -0.57 17.46
C ALA A 17 36.65 -1.44 17.16
N LEU A 18 36.27 -2.33 18.08
CA LEU A 18 35.06 -3.16 17.95
C LEU A 18 33.77 -2.35 18.11
N LEU A 19 33.78 -1.29 18.93
CA LEU A 19 32.62 -0.42 19.15
C LEU A 19 32.33 0.51 17.95
N VAL A 20 33.36 0.92 17.20
CA VAL A 20 33.18 1.77 16.00
C VAL A 20 32.77 0.95 14.77
N ALA A 21 33.13 -0.34 14.71
CA ALA A 21 32.78 -1.23 13.60
C ALA A 21 31.34 -1.78 13.65
N GLY A 22 30.67 -1.71 14.80
CA GLY A 22 29.32 -2.27 15.02
C GLY A 22 28.16 -1.38 14.57
N CYS A 23 28.40 -0.12 14.20
CA CYS A 23 27.36 0.83 13.77
C CYS A 23 27.28 0.96 12.24
N ARG A 24 27.31 -0.16 11.50
CA ARG A 24 26.81 -0.15 10.12
C ARG A 24 25.29 -0.29 10.17
N SER A 25 24.60 0.85 10.23
CA SER A 25 23.21 0.93 9.78
C SER A 25 23.24 0.70 8.27
N GLU A 26 23.07 -0.54 7.82
CA GLU A 26 22.62 -0.77 6.45
C GLU A 26 21.17 -0.30 6.39
N SER A 27 20.99 0.99 6.05
CA SER A 27 19.70 1.46 5.55
C SER A 27 19.37 0.60 4.34
N ALA A 28 18.28 -0.16 4.42
CA ALA A 28 17.72 -0.80 3.24
C ALA A 28 17.64 0.24 2.12
N PRO A 29 18.01 -0.11 0.87
CA PRO A 29 17.90 0.84 -0.23
C PRO A 29 16.46 1.33 -0.27
N ASP A 30 16.30 2.64 -0.34
CA ASP A 30 15.02 3.27 -0.64
C ASP A 30 14.54 2.67 -1.96
N VAL A 31 13.57 1.76 -1.88
CA VAL A 31 12.95 1.17 -3.07
C VAL A 31 12.00 2.23 -3.58
N VAL A 32 12.57 3.26 -4.21
CA VAL A 32 11.83 4.18 -5.06
C VAL A 32 11.27 3.32 -6.19
N ARG A 33 10.04 2.87 -6.00
CA ARG A 33 9.34 2.06 -6.98
C ARG A 33 9.02 3.00 -8.12
N GLU A 34 9.74 2.84 -9.23
CA GLU A 34 9.47 3.58 -10.47
C GLU A 34 7.95 3.67 -10.70
N PRO A 35 7.40 4.87 -10.99
CA PRO A 35 5.98 5.04 -11.21
C PRO A 35 5.55 4.01 -12.24
N ARG A 36 4.69 3.07 -11.84
CA ARG A 36 4.10 2.13 -12.78
C ARG A 36 3.25 2.95 -13.73
N THR A 37 3.81 3.28 -14.89
CA THR A 37 3.18 4.07 -15.94
C THR A 37 1.76 3.56 -16.20
N ALA A 38 0.84 4.49 -16.46
CA ALA A 38 -0.60 4.31 -16.68
C ALA A 38 -1.03 3.24 -17.70
N SER A 39 -0.08 2.57 -18.38
CA SER A 39 -0.26 1.37 -19.20
C SER A 39 -1.14 0.28 -18.56
N ARG A 40 -1.20 0.21 -17.23
CA ARG A 40 -2.06 -0.76 -16.53
C ARG A 40 -3.56 -0.46 -16.63
N LEU A 41 -3.96 0.76 -16.98
CA LEU A 41 -5.36 1.15 -17.08
C LEU A 41 -5.99 0.75 -18.41
N GLU A 42 -5.21 0.63 -19.49
CA GLU A 42 -5.67 0.25 -20.85
C GLU A 42 -6.39 -1.12 -20.89
N GLY A 43 -6.11 -2.00 -19.93
CA GLY A 43 -6.72 -3.34 -19.84
C GLY A 43 -8.11 -3.35 -19.22
N SER A 44 -8.83 -4.47 -19.41
CA SER A 44 -10.07 -4.73 -18.68
C SER A 44 -9.81 -5.57 -17.42
N ILE A 45 -10.52 -5.27 -16.33
CA ILE A 45 -10.57 -6.12 -15.13
C ILE A 45 -12.01 -6.57 -14.94
N ALA A 46 -12.22 -7.85 -14.69
CA ALA A 46 -13.52 -8.40 -14.33
C ALA A 46 -13.46 -9.01 -12.93
N ILE A 47 -14.21 -8.43 -12.00
CA ILE A 47 -14.38 -8.94 -10.64
C ILE A 47 -15.70 -9.72 -10.62
N THR A 48 -15.63 -11.04 -10.52
CA THR A 48 -16.78 -11.95 -10.70
C THR A 48 -17.27 -12.52 -9.37
N ASN A 49 -18.55 -12.92 -9.31
CA ASN A 49 -19.15 -13.64 -8.18
C ASN A 49 -19.08 -12.92 -6.81
N VAL A 50 -19.03 -11.59 -6.81
CA VAL A 50 -19.01 -10.81 -5.58
C VAL A 50 -20.41 -10.67 -4.97
N THR A 51 -20.46 -10.39 -3.68
CA THR A 51 -21.59 -9.69 -3.07
C THR A 51 -21.33 -8.18 -3.16
N LEU A 52 -21.95 -7.52 -4.13
CA LEU A 52 -21.82 -6.06 -4.29
C LEU A 52 -22.67 -5.36 -3.23
N VAL A 53 -22.09 -4.39 -2.52
CA VAL A 53 -22.85 -3.52 -1.60
C VAL A 53 -23.34 -2.30 -2.37
N ASP A 54 -24.65 -2.19 -2.54
CA ASP A 54 -25.27 -0.97 -3.05
C ASP A 54 -25.30 0.07 -1.92
N VAL A 55 -24.56 1.16 -2.09
CA VAL A 55 -24.43 2.23 -1.10
C VAL A 55 -25.69 3.09 -0.97
N VAL A 56 -26.57 3.08 -1.97
CA VAL A 56 -27.83 3.84 -1.94
C VAL A 56 -28.88 3.09 -1.14
N SER A 57 -29.06 1.80 -1.45
CA SER A 57 -30.09 0.98 -0.81
C SER A 57 -29.60 0.25 0.46
N GLY A 58 -28.29 0.11 0.64
CA GLY A 58 -27.68 -0.73 1.68
C GLY A 58 -27.83 -2.24 1.42
N ALA A 59 -28.47 -2.64 0.31
CA ALA A 59 -28.80 -4.03 0.03
C ALA A 59 -27.60 -4.79 -0.61
N PRO A 60 -27.30 -6.01 -0.14
CA PRO A 60 -26.28 -6.84 -0.77
C PRO A 60 -26.81 -7.50 -2.06
N GLN A 61 -26.11 -7.30 -3.17
CA GLN A 61 -26.40 -7.91 -4.47
C GLN A 61 -25.42 -9.07 -4.74
N ARG A 62 -25.88 -10.30 -4.53
CA ARG A 62 -25.06 -11.53 -4.67
C ARG A 62 -24.86 -11.93 -6.13
N ALA A 63 -23.81 -12.71 -6.37
CA ALA A 63 -23.45 -13.25 -7.69
C ALA A 63 -23.32 -12.15 -8.77
N THR A 64 -22.83 -10.99 -8.36
CA THR A 64 -22.64 -9.84 -9.23
C THR A 64 -21.26 -9.88 -9.86
N THR A 65 -21.16 -9.41 -11.10
CA THR A 65 -19.89 -9.17 -11.79
C THR A 65 -19.75 -7.68 -12.08
N VAL A 66 -18.56 -7.13 -11.83
CA VAL A 66 -18.18 -5.76 -12.16
C VAL A 66 -17.04 -5.80 -13.16
N VAL A 67 -17.20 -5.12 -14.29
CA VAL A 67 -16.17 -5.02 -15.33
C VAL A 67 -15.71 -3.58 -15.43
N THR A 68 -14.39 -3.40 -15.41
CA THR A 68 -13.74 -2.13 -15.74
C THR A 68 -13.02 -2.22 -17.07
N LYS A 69 -12.87 -1.08 -17.73
CA LYS A 69 -12.10 -0.90 -18.97
C LYS A 69 -11.51 0.51 -18.95
N ALA A 70 -10.22 0.66 -19.26
CA ALA A 70 -9.59 1.99 -19.29
C ALA A 70 -9.70 2.75 -17.95
N GLY A 71 -9.76 2.03 -16.82
CA GLY A 71 -9.99 2.62 -15.49
C GLY A 71 -11.44 3.01 -15.16
N GLU A 72 -12.38 2.86 -16.10
CA GLU A 72 -13.80 3.17 -15.88
C GLU A 72 -14.63 1.91 -15.68
N ILE A 73 -15.75 2.02 -14.96
CA ILE A 73 -16.72 0.93 -14.82
C ILE A 73 -17.51 0.82 -16.13
N ALA A 74 -17.32 -0.29 -16.84
CA ALA A 74 -17.99 -0.56 -18.10
C ALA A 74 -19.32 -1.31 -17.94
N ALA A 75 -19.43 -2.18 -16.91
CA ALA A 75 -20.64 -2.93 -16.64
C ALA A 75 -20.71 -3.42 -15.19
N ILE A 76 -21.93 -3.52 -14.67
CA ILE A 76 -22.26 -4.13 -13.36
C ILE A 76 -23.52 -4.97 -13.56
N GLY A 77 -23.53 -6.19 -13.03
CA GLY A 77 -24.76 -6.96 -12.93
C GLY A 77 -24.56 -8.47 -12.79
N PRO A 78 -25.67 -9.23 -12.71
CA PRO A 78 -25.62 -10.68 -12.80
C PRO A 78 -25.27 -11.11 -14.22
N SER A 79 -24.58 -12.26 -14.36
CA SER A 79 -24.33 -12.92 -15.64
C SER A 79 -23.60 -12.08 -16.71
N ILE A 80 -22.83 -11.06 -16.31
CA ILE A 80 -22.02 -10.26 -17.25
C ILE A 80 -20.92 -11.13 -17.87
N SER A 81 -20.83 -11.08 -19.21
CA SER A 81 -19.75 -11.74 -19.94
C SER A 81 -18.42 -11.05 -19.66
N VAL A 82 -17.41 -11.83 -19.31
CA VAL A 82 -16.06 -11.28 -19.09
C VAL A 82 -15.38 -11.02 -20.44
N PRO A 83 -14.89 -9.80 -20.71
CA PRO A 83 -14.22 -9.49 -21.97
C PRO A 83 -12.99 -10.38 -22.21
N PRO A 84 -12.70 -10.75 -23.47
CA PRO A 84 -11.46 -11.44 -23.81
C PRO A 84 -10.23 -10.66 -23.35
N GLY A 85 -9.25 -11.36 -22.76
CA GLY A 85 -8.03 -10.73 -22.25
C GLY A 85 -8.19 -9.92 -20.97
N ALA A 86 -9.39 -9.84 -20.39
CA ALA A 86 -9.58 -9.18 -19.10
C ALA A 86 -8.87 -9.95 -17.97
N VAL A 87 -8.23 -9.22 -17.07
CA VAL A 87 -7.74 -9.77 -15.80
C VAL A 87 -8.96 -10.17 -14.96
N ARG A 88 -9.05 -11.45 -14.62
CA ARG A 88 -10.18 -11.96 -13.83
C ARG A 88 -9.81 -12.06 -12.35
N VAL A 89 -10.69 -11.54 -11.51
CA VAL A 89 -10.61 -11.65 -10.04
C VAL A 89 -11.88 -12.36 -9.56
N ASP A 90 -11.75 -13.55 -8.98
CA ASP A 90 -12.89 -14.27 -8.40
C ASP A 90 -13.16 -13.78 -6.97
N GLY A 91 -14.36 -13.25 -6.77
CA GLY A 91 -14.85 -12.68 -5.52
C GLY A 91 -15.82 -13.59 -4.77
N THR A 92 -15.89 -14.88 -5.11
CA THR A 92 -16.78 -15.85 -4.44
C THR A 92 -16.61 -15.78 -2.91
N GLY A 93 -17.73 -15.58 -2.20
CA GLY A 93 -17.76 -15.46 -0.74
C GLY A 93 -17.23 -14.13 -0.19
N LYS A 94 -16.87 -13.18 -1.06
CA LYS A 94 -16.35 -11.85 -0.69
C LYS A 94 -17.37 -10.75 -1.01
N PHE A 95 -17.14 -9.60 -0.41
CA PHE A 95 -17.89 -8.37 -0.69
C PHE A 95 -17.09 -7.46 -1.61
N LEU A 96 -17.81 -6.69 -2.43
CA LEU A 96 -17.23 -5.59 -3.20
C LEU A 96 -17.91 -4.29 -2.77
N ILE A 97 -17.09 -3.32 -2.41
CA ILE A 97 -17.49 -1.97 -2.00
C ILE A 97 -16.72 -0.94 -2.83
N PRO A 98 -17.17 0.32 -2.91
CA PRO A 98 -16.34 1.42 -3.37
C PRO A 98 -15.06 1.54 -2.52
N GLY A 99 -13.99 2.05 -3.12
CA GLY A 99 -12.79 2.40 -2.36
C GLY A 99 -13.10 3.42 -1.28
N LEU A 100 -12.48 3.28 -0.12
CA LEU A 100 -12.78 4.09 1.07
C LEU A 100 -12.21 5.50 0.93
N TRP A 101 -12.88 6.46 1.56
CA TRP A 101 -12.45 7.85 1.62
C TRP A 101 -12.26 8.24 3.09
N ASP A 102 -11.09 8.79 3.42
CA ASP A 102 -10.84 9.40 4.72
C ASP A 102 -11.00 10.91 4.62
N MET A 103 -11.98 11.45 5.35
CA MET A 103 -12.33 12.87 5.29
C MET A 103 -11.60 13.72 6.33
N HIS A 104 -10.71 13.13 7.14
CA HIS A 104 -10.01 13.83 8.21
C HIS A 104 -8.58 13.32 8.36
N ALA A 105 -7.70 13.70 7.44
CA ALA A 105 -6.29 13.37 7.50
C ALA A 105 -5.40 14.60 7.75
N HIS A 106 -4.21 14.34 8.27
CA HIS A 106 -3.13 15.31 8.42
C HIS A 106 -1.84 14.73 7.84
N GLN A 107 -1.61 14.95 6.55
CA GLN A 107 -0.52 14.32 5.80
C GLN A 107 0.86 14.80 6.30
N GLU A 108 1.01 16.07 6.65
CA GLU A 108 2.27 16.61 7.18
C GLU A 108 2.63 16.01 8.54
N MET A 109 1.64 15.83 9.42
CA MET A 109 1.85 15.23 10.74
C MET A 109 2.19 13.74 10.69
N THR A 110 1.68 13.05 9.68
CA THR A 110 1.79 11.59 9.54
C THR A 110 2.86 11.15 8.54
N GLY A 111 3.34 12.08 7.70
CA GLY A 111 4.29 11.82 6.62
C GLY A 111 3.63 11.19 5.39
N MET A 112 4.29 11.30 4.23
CA MET A 112 3.80 10.74 2.96
C MET A 112 3.70 9.21 2.97
N GLU A 113 4.50 8.52 3.78
CA GLU A 113 4.41 7.06 3.96
C GLU A 113 3.02 6.62 4.47
N SER A 114 2.28 7.52 5.13
CA SER A 114 0.91 7.24 5.54
C SER A 114 0.01 6.94 4.33
N LEU A 115 0.27 7.51 3.15
CA LEU A 115 -0.52 7.26 1.94
C LEU A 115 -0.41 5.81 1.46
N ASP A 116 0.77 5.19 1.61
CA ASP A 116 0.92 3.76 1.30
C ASP A 116 0.11 2.90 2.27
N LEU A 117 0.04 3.29 3.54
CA LEU A 117 -0.81 2.63 4.52
C LEU A 117 -2.30 2.82 4.20
N HIS A 118 -2.72 4.01 3.76
CA HIS A 118 -4.09 4.27 3.30
C HIS A 118 -4.47 3.30 2.16
N LEU A 119 -3.63 3.20 1.12
CA LEU A 119 -3.85 2.29 -0.01
C LEU A 119 -3.89 0.83 0.43
N ALA A 120 -2.98 0.40 1.32
CA ALA A 120 -2.97 -0.96 1.85
C ALA A 120 -4.25 -1.32 2.62
N ASN A 121 -4.91 -0.32 3.22
CA ASN A 121 -6.18 -0.48 3.93
C ASN A 121 -7.42 -0.14 3.08
N GLY A 122 -7.25 0.08 1.77
CA GLY A 122 -8.35 0.34 0.84
C GLY A 122 -8.89 1.77 0.84
N VAL A 123 -8.19 2.71 1.48
CA VAL A 123 -8.48 4.16 1.37
C VAL A 123 -7.82 4.68 0.10
N VAL A 124 -8.64 5.14 -0.85
CA VAL A 124 -8.24 5.60 -2.19
C VAL A 124 -8.44 7.10 -2.39
N GLY A 125 -9.07 7.76 -1.41
CA GLY A 125 -9.27 9.20 -1.39
C GLY A 125 -9.05 9.72 0.03
N THR A 126 -8.38 10.86 0.16
CA THR A 126 -8.18 11.53 1.45
C THR A 126 -8.44 13.03 1.33
N ARG A 127 -8.99 13.62 2.39
CA ARG A 127 -9.05 15.07 2.55
C ARG A 127 -8.09 15.48 3.65
N ASP A 128 -7.09 16.27 3.26
CA ASP A 128 -6.21 16.92 4.21
C ASP A 128 -6.92 18.10 4.91
N MET A 129 -6.77 18.19 6.23
CA MET A 129 -7.46 19.16 7.10
C MET A 129 -6.59 20.31 7.59
N GLY A 130 -5.38 20.51 7.06
CA GLY A 130 -4.56 21.68 7.39
C GLY A 130 -3.05 21.48 7.37
N SER A 131 -2.55 20.54 6.58
CA SER A 131 -1.14 20.51 6.19
C SER A 131 -0.81 21.72 5.33
N ASP A 132 0.45 22.14 5.37
CA ASP A 132 0.92 23.21 4.49
C ASP A 132 0.73 22.84 3.00
N ALA A 133 0.24 23.78 2.20
CA ALA A 133 -0.05 23.54 0.78
C ALA A 133 1.22 23.26 -0.07
N GLU A 134 2.40 23.56 0.46
CA GLU A 134 3.67 23.19 -0.18
C GLU A 134 4.05 21.72 0.09
N PHE A 135 3.42 21.08 1.08
CA PHE A 135 3.65 19.68 1.44
C PHE A 135 2.79 18.71 0.61
N ILE A 136 1.55 19.09 0.29
CA ILE A 136 0.55 18.29 -0.45
C ILE A 136 0.47 18.63 -1.93
#